data_AF-A0A848HZX1-F1
#
_entry.id   AF-A0A848HZX1-F1
#
_cell.length_a   1.000
_cell.length_b   1.000
_cell.length_c   1.000
_cell.angle_alpha   90.00
_cell.angle_beta   90.00
_cell.angle_gamma   90.00
#
_symmetry.space_group_name_H-M   'P 1'
#
loop_
_entity.id
_entity.type
_entity.pdbx_description
1 polymer ?
#
loop_
_entity_poly.entity_id
_entity_poly.type
_entity_poly.pdbx_seq_one_letter_code
_entity_poly.pdbx_strand_id
1 'polypeptide(L)'
;MDLSDVNVADIAAEARMAKSSAYHFYADAHALFAELAVQMDGELLAAMDQPVPRQEYWKDIFDVMFERGIDALEADLAMTKLLLGPQTSFEIKRSDRMHDHVLARAIIAEIQKQFLLPELSALDTLFYRAIEILDLLLSLSVQEEGAITVEARWEAHRAAHAYLAMYIPQILQRVSALQLDQTDEVPTKL
;
A
#
# COMPACT_ATOMS: atom_id res chain seq x y z
N MET A 1 17.14 9.81 15.87
CA MET A 1 16.06 10.80 15.84
C MET A 1 14.76 10.03 15.70
N ASP A 2 13.95 10.09 16.75
CA ASP A 2 12.62 9.49 16.85
C ASP A 2 11.59 10.55 16.37
N LEU A 3 10.45 10.13 15.79
CA LEU A 3 9.39 11.05 15.38
C LEU A 3 8.85 11.88 16.57
N SER A 4 8.88 11.30 17.77
CA SER A 4 8.48 11.98 19.02
C SER A 4 9.43 13.10 19.46
N ASP A 5 10.66 13.14 18.93
CA ASP A 5 11.63 14.20 19.20
C ASP A 5 11.40 15.45 18.33
N VAL A 6 10.54 15.36 17.31
CA VAL A 6 10.32 16.42 16.32
C VAL A 6 9.12 17.27 16.73
N ASN A 7 9.32 18.59 16.90
CA ASN A 7 8.24 19.53 17.17
C ASN A 7 8.08 20.58 16.06
N VAL A 8 6.91 21.24 16.01
CA VAL A 8 6.58 22.26 14.99
C VAL A 8 7.56 23.43 14.99
N ALA A 9 8.17 23.76 16.13
CA ALA A 9 9.15 24.86 16.20
C ALA A 9 10.47 24.48 15.50
N ASP A 10 10.92 23.25 15.66
CA ASP A 10 12.13 22.73 14.99
C ASP A 10 11.89 22.62 13.48
N ILE A 11 10.72 22.15 13.06
CA ILE A 11 10.31 22.13 11.65
C ILE A 11 10.29 23.55 11.08
N ALA A 12 9.72 24.52 11.79
CA ALA A 12 9.69 25.91 11.35
C ALA A 12 11.11 26.51 11.21
N ALA A 13 12.00 26.20 12.14
CA ALA A 13 13.38 26.65 12.10
C ALA A 13 14.12 26.08 10.87
N GLU A 14 13.99 24.78 10.63
CA GLU A 14 14.60 24.10 9.47
C GLU A 14 14.04 24.63 8.14
N ALA A 15 12.72 24.81 8.07
CA ALA A 15 12.02 25.38 6.91
C ALA A 15 12.27 26.90 6.72
N ARG A 16 13.02 27.54 7.63
CA ARG A 16 13.26 29.01 7.67
C ARG A 16 11.97 29.83 7.67
N MET A 17 10.94 29.32 8.35
CA MET A 17 9.64 29.96 8.52
C MET A 17 9.51 30.58 9.91
N ALA A 18 8.67 31.61 10.03
CA ALA A 18 8.32 32.14 11.34
C ALA A 18 7.53 31.09 12.14
N LYS A 19 7.91 30.87 13.41
CA LYS A 19 7.23 29.93 14.32
C LYS A 19 5.72 30.19 14.37
N SER A 20 5.30 31.46 14.43
CA SER A 20 3.88 31.84 14.43
C SER A 20 3.14 31.42 13.16
N SER A 21 3.79 31.43 12.00
CA SER A 21 3.21 30.96 10.74
C SER A 21 3.06 29.44 10.74
N ALA A 22 4.02 28.69 11.25
CA ALA A 22 3.91 27.23 11.34
C ALA A 22 2.75 26.80 12.25
N TYR A 23 2.59 27.43 13.42
CA TYR A 23 1.45 27.16 14.32
C TYR A 23 0.10 27.62 13.77
N HIS A 24 0.08 28.50 12.76
CA HIS A 24 -1.16 28.85 12.07
C HIS A 24 -1.68 27.68 11.22
N PHE A 25 -0.78 26.91 10.61
CA PHE A 25 -1.13 25.75 9.79
C PHE A 25 -1.29 24.47 10.62
N TYR A 26 -0.39 24.24 11.58
CA TYR A 26 -0.34 23.00 12.35
C TYR A 26 -0.30 23.27 13.85
N ALA A 27 -1.32 22.80 14.57
CA ALA A 27 -1.40 22.95 16.02
C ALA A 27 -0.27 22.20 16.75
N ASP A 28 0.10 21.03 16.23
CA ASP A 28 1.19 20.18 16.72
C ASP A 28 1.84 19.40 15.56
N ALA A 29 2.91 18.66 15.88
CA ALA A 29 3.64 17.89 14.88
C ALA A 29 2.85 16.68 14.38
N HIS A 30 1.90 16.16 15.17
CA HIS A 30 1.06 15.04 14.75
C HIS A 30 0.13 15.42 13.60
N ALA A 31 -0.46 16.62 13.64
CA ALA A 31 -1.29 17.14 12.54
C ALA A 31 -0.48 17.25 11.23
N LEU A 32 0.76 17.75 11.32
CA LEU A 32 1.66 17.82 10.16
C LEU A 32 2.04 16.43 9.65
N PHE A 33 2.39 15.51 10.54
CA PHE A 33 2.75 14.14 10.20
C PHE A 33 1.59 13.36 9.59
N ALA A 34 0.35 13.62 10.00
CA ALA A 34 -0.82 13.00 9.38
C ALA A 34 -1.02 13.45 7.92
N GLU A 35 -0.83 14.74 7.63
CA GLU A 35 -0.88 15.24 6.25
C GLU A 35 0.29 14.72 5.41
N LEU A 36 1.49 14.66 5.99
CA LEU A 36 2.66 14.12 5.30
C LEU A 36 2.49 12.62 5.01
N ALA A 37 1.92 11.85 5.94
CA ALA A 37 1.64 10.43 5.73
C ALA A 37 0.70 10.22 4.54
N VAL A 38 -0.40 10.99 4.47
CA VAL A 38 -1.33 10.92 3.31
C VAL A 38 -0.61 11.21 1.98
N GLN A 39 0.32 12.17 1.96
CA GLN A 39 1.12 12.44 0.76
C GLN A 39 2.04 11.27 0.42
N MET A 40 2.76 10.74 1.42
CA MET A 40 3.67 9.61 1.27
C MET A 40 2.95 8.32 0.84
N ASP A 41 1.75 8.06 1.35
CA ASP A 41 0.90 6.94 0.93
C ASP A 41 0.52 7.07 -0.55
N GLY A 42 0.23 8.29 -1.02
CA GLY A 42 -0.02 8.57 -2.42
C GLY A 42 1.20 8.29 -3.31
N GLU A 43 2.39 8.67 -2.84
CA GLU A 43 3.67 8.37 -3.52
C GLU A 43 3.95 6.87 -3.55
N LEU A 44 3.69 6.17 -2.44
CA LEU A 44 3.83 4.72 -2.32
C LEU A 44 2.87 3.99 -3.26
N LEU A 45 1.59 4.36 -3.27
CA LEU A 45 0.59 3.82 -4.19
C LEU A 45 1.02 4.03 -5.64
N ALA A 46 1.53 5.21 -5.98
CA ALA A 46 2.02 5.49 -7.34
C ALA A 46 3.24 4.62 -7.72
N ALA A 47 4.13 4.31 -6.77
CA ALA A 47 5.24 3.39 -7.01
C ALA A 47 4.76 1.94 -7.26
N MET A 48 3.68 1.52 -6.58
CA MET A 48 3.10 0.18 -6.71
C MET A 48 2.28 0.03 -8.00
N ASP A 49 1.46 1.03 -8.32
CA ASP A 49 0.51 1.08 -9.46
C ASP A 49 1.21 1.41 -10.79
N GLN A 50 2.24 0.64 -11.08
CA GLN A 50 2.95 0.65 -12.36
C GLN A 50 2.54 -0.58 -13.18
N PRO A 51 2.57 -0.53 -14.53
CA PRO A 51 2.24 -1.68 -15.36
C PRO A 51 3.00 -2.94 -14.95
N VAL A 52 2.28 -4.05 -14.74
CA VAL A 52 2.89 -5.33 -14.37
C VAL A 52 3.14 -6.15 -15.64
N PRO A 53 4.38 -6.61 -15.90
CA PRO A 53 4.66 -7.46 -17.05
C PRO A 53 3.93 -8.79 -16.93
N ARG A 54 3.93 -9.57 -18.03
CA ARG A 54 3.27 -10.88 -18.04
C ARG A 54 3.83 -11.78 -16.93
N GLN A 55 2.94 -12.28 -16.07
CA GLN A 55 3.27 -13.21 -14.99
C GLN A 55 2.82 -14.63 -15.28
N GLU A 56 3.47 -15.61 -14.63
CA GLU A 56 3.11 -17.03 -14.74
C GLU A 56 1.87 -17.34 -13.90
N TYR A 57 1.85 -16.85 -12.66
CA TYR A 57 0.77 -17.00 -11.69
C TYR A 57 0.18 -15.65 -11.30
N TRP A 58 -1.09 -15.64 -10.89
CA TRP A 58 -1.78 -14.41 -10.48
C TRP A 58 -1.15 -13.77 -9.25
N LYS A 59 -0.65 -14.58 -8.31
CA LYS A 59 -0.02 -14.11 -7.08
C LYS A 59 1.28 -13.35 -7.34
N ASP A 60 1.97 -13.66 -8.43
CA ASP A 60 3.21 -12.96 -8.80
C ASP A 60 2.91 -11.51 -9.22
N ILE A 61 1.67 -11.19 -9.64
CA ILE A 61 1.24 -9.81 -9.89
C ILE A 61 1.15 -9.04 -8.57
N PHE A 62 0.54 -9.66 -7.56
CA PHE A 62 0.51 -9.12 -6.19
C PHE A 62 1.95 -8.89 -5.70
N ASP A 63 2.83 -9.88 -5.88
CA ASP A 63 4.23 -9.76 -5.45
C ASP A 63 4.96 -8.61 -6.14
N VAL A 64 4.89 -8.51 -7.47
CA VAL A 64 5.55 -7.41 -8.20
C VAL A 64 5.08 -6.04 -7.74
N MET A 65 3.78 -5.85 -7.50
CA MET A 65 3.26 -4.57 -7.03
C MET A 65 3.74 -4.25 -5.61
N PHE A 66 3.76 -5.25 -4.72
CA PHE A 66 4.19 -5.06 -3.35
C PHE A 66 5.69 -4.86 -3.19
N GLU A 67 6.50 -5.62 -3.91
CA GLU A 67 7.96 -5.47 -3.91
C GLU A 67 8.37 -4.05 -4.33
N ARG A 68 7.66 -3.42 -5.28
CA ARG A 68 7.86 -2.00 -5.61
C ARG A 68 7.58 -1.06 -4.45
N GLY A 69 6.52 -1.33 -3.68
CA GLY A 69 6.19 -0.55 -2.49
C GLY A 69 7.25 -0.73 -1.40
N ILE A 70 7.69 -1.96 -1.15
CA ILE A 70 8.75 -2.26 -0.17
C ILE A 70 10.07 -1.60 -0.59
N ASP A 71 10.43 -1.65 -1.86
CA ASP A 71 11.62 -0.98 -2.38
C ASP A 71 11.53 0.55 -2.24
N ALA A 72 10.34 1.13 -2.42
CA ALA A 72 10.10 2.57 -2.20
C ALA A 72 10.24 2.94 -0.71
N LEU A 73 9.70 2.12 0.19
CA LEU A 73 9.86 2.28 1.63
C LEU A 73 11.34 2.21 2.03
N GLU A 74 12.08 1.18 1.60
CA GLU A 74 13.50 1.03 1.92
C GLU A 74 14.37 2.17 1.37
N ALA A 75 13.97 2.78 0.25
CA ALA A 75 14.66 3.93 -0.33
C ALA A 75 14.45 5.23 0.48
N ASP A 76 13.38 5.32 1.28
CA ASP A 76 13.06 6.49 2.11
C ASP A 76 12.81 6.11 3.57
N LEU A 77 13.84 6.31 4.40
CA LEU A 77 13.79 6.04 5.83
C LEU A 77 12.72 6.90 6.56
N ALA A 78 12.45 8.13 6.09
CA ALA A 78 11.44 8.98 6.70
C ALA A 78 10.04 8.42 6.43
N MET A 79 9.78 8.02 5.18
CA MET A 79 8.55 7.32 4.79
C MET A 79 8.38 6.02 5.58
N THR A 80 9.40 5.15 5.61
CA THR A 80 9.35 3.90 6.39
C THR A 80 8.99 4.15 7.85
N LYS A 81 9.64 5.10 8.51
CA LYS A 81 9.36 5.42 9.91
C LYS A 81 7.98 6.01 10.12
N LEU A 82 7.50 6.84 9.20
CA LEU A 82 6.21 7.50 9.33
C LEU A 82 5.04 6.55 9.08
N LEU A 83 5.19 5.61 8.13
CA LEU A 83 4.11 4.70 7.74
C LEU A 83 4.12 3.38 8.54
N LEU A 84 5.31 2.81 8.80
CA LEU A 84 5.47 1.51 9.47
C LEU A 84 5.98 1.60 10.92
N GLY A 85 6.41 2.77 11.36
CA GLY A 85 7.05 2.94 12.67
C GLY A 85 6.08 2.77 13.86
N PRO A 86 6.59 2.46 15.05
CA PRO A 86 5.77 2.28 16.25
C PRO A 86 5.07 3.57 16.71
N GLN A 87 5.54 4.73 16.26
CA GLN A 87 4.93 6.03 16.55
C GLN A 87 3.83 6.42 15.55
N THR A 88 3.59 5.63 14.49
CA THR A 88 2.49 5.87 13.56
C THR A 88 1.18 5.74 14.33
N SER A 89 0.49 6.86 14.52
CA SER A 89 -0.72 6.88 15.33
C SER A 89 -1.83 6.06 14.66
N PHE A 90 -2.73 5.48 15.46
CA PHE A 90 -3.92 4.82 14.93
C PHE A 90 -4.76 5.73 14.03
N GLU A 91 -4.75 7.04 14.26
CA GLU A 91 -5.46 8.01 13.44
C GLU A 91 -4.81 8.19 12.07
N ILE A 92 -3.48 8.17 12.00
CA ILE A 92 -2.71 8.16 10.74
C ILE A 92 -3.01 6.88 9.97
N LYS A 93 -2.83 5.70 10.59
CA LYS A 93 -3.19 4.40 9.97
C LYS A 93 -4.66 4.33 9.56
N ARG A 94 -5.58 4.93 10.33
CA ARG A 94 -7.01 4.92 10.00
C ARG A 94 -7.35 5.80 8.79
N SER A 95 -6.67 6.93 8.63
CA SER A 95 -6.82 7.80 7.46
C SER A 95 -6.31 7.10 6.20
N ASP A 96 -5.24 6.31 6.34
CA ASP A 96 -4.59 5.57 5.26
C ASP A 96 -5.46 4.43 4.69
N ARG A 97 -6.32 3.79 5.48
CA ARG A 97 -7.20 2.67 5.02
C ARG A 97 -8.05 2.95 3.77
N MET A 98 -8.29 4.22 3.41
CA MET A 98 -8.92 4.55 2.13
C MET A 98 -8.02 4.19 0.93
N HIS A 99 -6.71 4.41 1.04
CA HIS A 99 -5.72 4.07 0.01
C HIS A 99 -5.53 2.57 -0.11
N ASP A 100 -5.58 1.79 0.97
CA ASP A 100 -5.52 0.32 0.86
C ASP A 100 -6.69 -0.25 0.06
N HIS A 101 -7.88 0.34 0.18
CA HIS A 101 -9.00 -0.05 -0.66
C HIS A 101 -8.79 0.33 -2.14
N VAL A 102 -8.09 1.44 -2.41
CA VAL A 102 -7.70 1.82 -3.79
C VAL A 102 -6.67 0.83 -4.31
N LEU A 103 -5.64 0.52 -3.53
CA LEU A 103 -4.60 -0.45 -3.87
C LEU A 103 -5.17 -1.85 -4.11
N ALA A 104 -6.10 -2.32 -3.25
CA ALA A 104 -6.77 -3.60 -3.43
C ALA A 104 -7.46 -3.68 -4.79
N ARG A 105 -8.18 -2.62 -5.20
CA ARG A 105 -8.82 -2.55 -6.51
C ARG A 105 -7.81 -2.48 -7.65
N ALA A 106 -6.70 -1.76 -7.48
CA ALA A 106 -5.62 -1.70 -8.47
C ALA A 106 -5.00 -3.08 -8.71
N ILE A 107 -4.69 -3.82 -7.63
CA ILE A 107 -4.18 -5.19 -7.70
C ILE A 107 -5.18 -6.11 -8.41
N ILE A 108 -6.46 -6.05 -8.03
CA ILE A 108 -7.51 -6.86 -8.67
C ILE A 108 -7.58 -6.55 -10.17
N ALA A 109 -7.55 -5.28 -10.56
CA ALA A 109 -7.56 -4.86 -11.96
C ALA A 109 -6.34 -5.38 -12.72
N GLU A 110 -5.13 -5.30 -12.15
CA GLU A 110 -3.92 -5.87 -12.76
C GLU A 110 -4.01 -7.38 -12.93
N ILE A 111 -4.55 -8.10 -11.94
CA ILE A 111 -4.77 -9.54 -12.05
C ILE A 111 -5.77 -9.85 -13.17
N GLN A 112 -6.87 -9.10 -13.25
CA GLN A 112 -7.91 -9.28 -14.26
C GLN A 112 -7.44 -9.02 -15.69
N LYS A 113 -6.34 -8.27 -15.89
CA LYS A 113 -5.72 -8.12 -17.22
C LYS A 113 -5.10 -9.42 -17.73
N GLN A 114 -4.71 -10.34 -16.83
CA GLN A 114 -3.95 -11.54 -17.18
C GLN A 114 -4.66 -12.85 -16.83
N PHE A 115 -5.52 -12.86 -15.81
CA PHE A 115 -6.17 -14.03 -15.24
C PHE A 115 -7.65 -13.80 -14.95
N LEU A 116 -8.46 -14.86 -15.06
CA LEU A 116 -9.85 -14.88 -14.66
C LEU A 116 -9.96 -15.13 -13.16
N LEU A 117 -10.28 -14.08 -12.39
CA LEU A 117 -10.59 -14.20 -10.97
C LEU A 117 -11.95 -14.88 -10.76
N PRO A 118 -12.12 -15.65 -9.68
CA PRO A 118 -13.42 -16.19 -9.32
C PRO A 118 -14.42 -15.06 -9.00
N GLU A 119 -15.68 -15.24 -9.35
CA GLU A 119 -16.76 -14.33 -8.98
C GLU A 119 -17.05 -14.42 -7.47
N LEU A 120 -16.35 -13.61 -6.68
CA LEU A 120 -16.57 -13.48 -5.24
C LEU A 120 -17.07 -12.07 -4.93
N SER A 121 -18.18 -11.97 -4.21
CA SER A 121 -18.81 -10.69 -3.86
C SER A 121 -17.97 -9.80 -2.93
N ALA A 122 -16.84 -10.30 -2.42
CA ALA A 122 -16.00 -9.62 -1.44
C ALA A 122 -14.51 -9.58 -1.84
N LEU A 123 -14.16 -9.69 -3.14
CA LEU A 123 -12.76 -9.65 -3.60
C LEU A 123 -11.97 -8.46 -3.03
N ASP A 124 -12.51 -7.24 -3.15
CA ASP A 124 -11.88 -6.02 -2.62
C ASP A 124 -11.55 -6.14 -1.13
N THR A 125 -12.44 -6.76 -0.35
CA THR A 125 -12.24 -6.95 1.10
C THR A 125 -11.17 -8.00 1.39
N LEU A 126 -11.06 -9.04 0.55
CA LEU A 126 -10.02 -10.07 0.69
C LEU A 126 -8.65 -9.48 0.39
N PHE A 127 -8.50 -8.75 -0.72
CA PHE A 127 -7.23 -8.10 -1.04
C PHE A 127 -6.86 -7.02 -0.03
N TYR A 128 -7.82 -6.20 0.42
CA TYR A 128 -7.62 -5.26 1.53
C TYR A 128 -7.04 -5.95 2.78
N ARG A 129 -7.59 -7.09 3.19
CA ARG A 129 -7.08 -7.83 4.36
C ARG A 129 -5.70 -8.43 4.11
N ALA A 130 -5.40 -8.86 2.89
CA ALA A 130 -4.07 -9.33 2.53
C ALA A 130 -3.02 -8.21 2.62
N ILE A 131 -3.38 -6.99 2.21
CA ILE A 131 -2.56 -5.77 2.36
C ILE A 131 -2.30 -5.51 3.85
N GLU A 132 -3.34 -5.48 4.69
CA GLU A 132 -3.20 -5.26 6.15
C GLU A 132 -2.33 -6.32 6.85
N ILE A 133 -2.40 -7.58 6.41
CA ILE A 133 -1.55 -8.67 6.95
C ILE A 133 -0.08 -8.42 6.61
N LEU A 134 0.19 -8.01 5.37
CA LEU A 134 1.53 -7.70 4.90
C LEU A 134 2.08 -6.48 5.63
N ASP A 135 1.32 -5.38 5.70
CA ASP A 135 1.66 -4.15 6.43
C ASP A 135 2.05 -4.43 7.88
N LEU A 136 1.25 -5.26 8.58
CA LEU A 136 1.50 -5.58 9.98
C LEU A 136 2.85 -6.28 10.16
N LEU A 137 3.18 -7.25 9.31
CA LEU A 137 4.46 -7.98 9.42
C LEU A 137 5.66 -7.09 9.09
N LEU A 138 5.53 -6.16 8.14
CA LEU A 138 6.56 -5.17 7.88
C LEU A 138 6.70 -4.17 9.03
N SER A 139 5.58 -3.71 9.59
CA SER A 139 5.55 -2.83 10.77
C SER A 139 6.24 -3.46 11.97
N LEU A 140 6.03 -4.75 12.22
CA LEU A 140 6.71 -5.48 13.29
C LEU A 140 8.23 -5.51 13.09
N SER A 141 8.70 -5.75 11.86
CA SER A 141 10.12 -5.68 11.52
C SER A 141 10.72 -4.31 11.81
N VAL A 142 10.06 -3.24 11.35
CA VAL A 142 10.52 -1.87 11.59
C VAL A 142 10.51 -1.52 13.07
N GLN A 143 9.52 -2.00 13.82
CA GLN A 143 9.46 -1.80 15.27
C GLN A 143 10.59 -2.53 16.02
N GLU A 144 10.87 -3.77 15.65
CA GLU A 144 11.84 -4.63 16.36
C GLU A 144 13.28 -4.36 15.94
N GLU A 145 13.51 -4.12 14.66
CA GLU A 145 14.84 -4.04 14.04
C GLU A 145 15.17 -2.66 13.46
N GLY A 146 14.19 -1.75 13.41
CA GLY A 146 14.38 -0.42 12.83
C GLY A 146 14.44 -0.39 11.30
N ALA A 147 14.21 -1.54 10.65
CA ALA A 147 14.24 -1.71 9.20
C ALA A 147 13.31 -2.85 8.75
N ILE A 148 12.98 -2.88 7.47
CA ILE A 148 12.34 -4.04 6.84
C ILE A 148 13.44 -5.08 6.56
N THR A 149 13.39 -6.23 7.23
CA THR A 149 14.35 -7.31 6.96
C THR A 149 13.93 -8.17 5.79
N VAL A 150 14.88 -8.90 5.22
CA VAL A 150 14.61 -9.87 4.14
C VAL A 150 13.67 -10.96 4.65
N GLU A 151 13.85 -11.39 5.89
CA GLU A 151 13.01 -12.37 6.57
C GLU A 151 11.58 -11.86 6.73
N ALA A 152 11.42 -10.61 7.19
CA ALA A 152 10.10 -10.00 7.33
C ALA A 152 9.40 -9.82 5.98
N ARG A 153 10.12 -9.38 4.94
CA ARG A 153 9.61 -9.30 3.55
C ARG A 153 9.04 -10.66 3.12
N TRP A 154 9.82 -11.73 3.27
CA TRP A 154 9.37 -13.07 2.90
C TRP A 154 8.18 -13.58 3.73
N GLU A 155 8.19 -13.33 5.04
CA GLU A 155 7.10 -13.76 5.91
C GLU A 155 5.80 -12.99 5.61
N ALA A 156 5.90 -11.70 5.29
CA ALA A 156 4.79 -10.84 4.93
C ALA A 156 4.09 -11.33 3.65
N HIS A 157 4.85 -11.61 2.59
CA HIS A 157 4.32 -12.22 1.36
C HIS A 157 3.71 -13.59 1.64
N ARG A 158 4.40 -14.45 2.40
CA ARG A 158 3.91 -15.79 2.74
C ARG A 158 2.55 -15.74 3.45
N ALA A 159 2.40 -14.85 4.43
CA ALA A 159 1.17 -14.70 5.19
C ALA A 159 0.01 -14.18 4.31
N ALA A 160 0.26 -13.16 3.49
CA ALA A 160 -0.73 -12.63 2.56
C ALA A 160 -1.19 -13.68 1.54
N HIS A 161 -0.24 -14.45 0.97
CA HIS A 161 -0.53 -15.54 0.05
C HIS A 161 -1.34 -16.65 0.71
N ALA A 162 -0.95 -17.08 1.90
CA ALA A 162 -1.66 -18.11 2.65
C ALA A 162 -3.10 -17.69 2.94
N TYR A 163 -3.31 -16.43 3.30
CA TYR A 163 -4.64 -15.86 3.49
C TYR A 163 -5.47 -15.91 2.21
N LEU A 164 -4.95 -15.39 1.09
CA LEU A 164 -5.69 -15.35 -0.17
C LEU A 164 -5.95 -16.76 -0.74
N ALA A 165 -5.03 -17.71 -0.54
CA ALA A 165 -5.17 -19.10 -0.99
C ALA A 165 -6.36 -19.84 -0.35
N MET A 166 -6.91 -19.33 0.75
CA MET A 166 -8.15 -19.86 1.34
C MET A 166 -9.39 -19.55 0.51
N TYR A 167 -9.31 -18.58 -0.41
CA TYR A 167 -10.44 -18.07 -1.19
C TYR A 167 -10.22 -18.14 -2.70
N ILE A 168 -8.97 -18.00 -3.15
CA ILE A 168 -8.59 -17.94 -4.56
C ILE A 168 -7.75 -19.17 -4.93
N PRO A 169 -8.13 -19.94 -5.95
CA PRO A 169 -7.33 -21.07 -6.43
C PRO A 169 -5.91 -20.64 -6.82
N GLN A 170 -4.92 -21.47 -6.51
CA GLN A 170 -3.52 -21.18 -6.83
C GLN A 170 -3.25 -21.03 -8.33
N ILE A 171 -4.01 -21.75 -9.16
CA ILE A 171 -3.92 -21.73 -10.61
C ILE A 171 -5.24 -21.17 -11.14
N LEU A 172 -5.15 -20.03 -11.80
CA LEU A 172 -6.28 -19.39 -12.49
C LEU A 172 -6.15 -19.54 -13.99
N GLN A 173 -7.28 -19.61 -14.68
CA GLN A 173 -7.32 -19.55 -16.12
C GLN A 173 -6.83 -18.18 -16.60
N ARG A 174 -6.05 -18.14 -17.67
CA ARG A 174 -5.63 -16.89 -18.30
C ARG A 174 -6.76 -16.26 -19.09
N VAL A 175 -6.78 -14.92 -19.13
CA VAL A 175 -7.62 -14.20 -20.08
C VAL A 175 -7.17 -14.56 -21.50
N SER A 176 -8.09 -15.05 -22.32
CA SER A 176 -7.81 -15.28 -23.74
C SER A 176 -7.93 -13.97 -24.52
N ALA A 177 -7.15 -13.81 -25.58
CA ALA A 177 -7.23 -12.63 -26.45
C ALA A 177 -8.63 -12.43 -27.08
N LEU A 178 -9.45 -13.48 -27.15
CA LEU A 178 -10.80 -13.45 -27.71
C LEU A 178 -11.87 -12.94 -26.72
N GLN A 179 -11.57 -12.87 -25.41
CA GLN A 179 -12.52 -12.40 -24.40
C GLN A 179 -12.45 -10.90 -24.16
N LEU A 180 -11.37 -10.22 -24.57
CA LEU A 180 -11.21 -8.77 -24.39
C LEU A 180 -12.12 -7.94 -25.33
N ASP A 181 -12.41 -8.46 -26.53
CA ASP A 181 -13.25 -7.81 -27.55
C ASP A 181 -14.76 -7.81 -27.22
N GLN A 182 -15.22 -8.64 -26.27
CA GLN A 182 -16.66 -8.79 -25.98
C GLN A 182 -17.19 -7.81 -24.93
N THR A 183 -16.32 -7.05 -24.27
CA THR A 183 -16.69 -6.12 -23.19
C THR A 183 -17.06 -4.71 -23.68
N ASP A 184 -16.79 -4.38 -24.96
CA ASP A 184 -17.01 -3.04 -25.53
C ASP A 184 -18.36 -2.88 -26.28
N GLU A 185 -19.15 -3.93 -26.46
CA GLU A 185 -20.50 -3.81 -27.04
C GLU A 185 -21.56 -3.58 -25.97
N VAL A 186 -21.69 -2.33 -25.51
CA VAL A 186 -22.94 -1.87 -24.88
C VAL A 186 -23.95 -1.58 -25.99
N PRO A 187 -25.07 -2.33 -26.12
CA PRO A 187 -26.07 -2.03 -27.13
C PRO A 187 -26.79 -0.75 -26.73
N THR A 188 -26.55 0.32 -27.49
CA THR A 188 -27.40 1.51 -27.48
C THR A 188 -28.78 1.08 -27.97
N LYS A 189 -29.73 0.89 -27.04
CA LYS A 189 -31.15 0.72 -27.40
C LYS A 189 -31.85 2.08 -27.38
N LEU A 190 -32.53 2.29 -28.52
CA LEU A 190 -33.44 3.35 -28.93
C LEU A 190 -34.55 3.66 -27.93
#